data_AF-A0A4V2BAZ8-F1
#
_entry.id   AF-A0A4V2BAZ8-F1
#
_cell.length_a   1.000
_cell.length_b   1.000
_cell.length_c   1.000
_cell.angle_alpha   90.00
_cell.angle_beta   90.00
_cell.angle_gamma   90.00
#
_symmetry.space_group_name_H-M   'P 1'
#
loop_
_entity.id
_entity.type
_entity.pdbx_description
1 polymer ?
#
loop_
_entity_poly.entity_id
_entity_poly.type
_entity_poly.pdbx_seq_one_letter_code
_entity_poly.pdbx_strand_id
1 'polypeptide(L)'
;MFEKLFMLVKTNAGMAVIGNPLIPVKFHDAVINEASSSIIEVLKGQMENGKLKDLVKYFQLSDMYTANNPLINSTVNKFANKLNNYYGIEPDAAMNTAKTLIEPVMQELMQQSSEKNNDFALNKLLGSLSGNNVTGMDALLSQLAIA
;
A
#
# COMPACT_ATOMS: atom_id res chain seq x y z
N MET A 1 5.61 7.09 -9.89
CA MET A 1 5.28 6.52 -8.56
C MET A 1 4.63 5.15 -8.69
N PHE A 2 3.47 5.01 -9.33
CA PHE A 2 2.75 3.72 -9.40
C PHE A 2 3.57 2.57 -10.00
N GLU A 3 4.35 2.82 -11.05
CA GLU A 3 5.29 1.83 -11.60
C GLU A 3 6.32 1.36 -10.56
N LYS A 4 6.84 2.27 -9.73
CA LYS A 4 7.77 1.93 -8.66
C LYS A 4 7.10 1.11 -7.56
N LEU A 5 5.85 1.42 -7.23
CA LEU A 5 5.05 0.61 -6.32
C LEU A 5 4.84 -0.79 -6.88
N PHE A 6 4.52 -0.91 -8.17
CA PHE A 6 4.41 -2.20 -8.83
C PHE A 6 5.73 -2.99 -8.75
N MET A 7 6.87 -2.34 -8.99
CA MET A 7 8.18 -2.98 -8.85
C MET A 7 8.48 -3.41 -7.40
N LEU A 8 8.07 -2.61 -6.41
CA LEU A 8 8.19 -2.96 -4.99
C LEU A 8 7.38 -4.22 -4.66
N VAL A 9 6.12 -4.28 -5.09
CA VAL A 9 5.26 -5.46 -4.92
C VAL A 9 5.85 -6.66 -5.64
N LYS A 10 6.31 -6.48 -6.89
CA LYS A 10 6.91 -7.55 -7.70
C LYS A 10 8.14 -8.14 -7.04
N THR A 11 8.98 -7.30 -6.41
CA THR A 11 10.17 -7.74 -5.68
C THR A 11 9.79 -8.59 -4.45
N ASN A 12 8.71 -8.23 -3.77
CA ASN A 12 8.19 -8.94 -2.60
C ASN A 12 7.28 -10.15 -2.96
N ALA A 13 6.94 -10.35 -4.23
CA ALA A 13 5.96 -11.35 -4.67
C ALA A 13 6.38 -12.81 -4.46
N GLY A 14 7.67 -13.08 -4.19
CA GLY A 14 8.31 -14.39 -4.11
C GLY A 14 7.43 -15.54 -3.64
N MET A 15 7.44 -15.87 -2.34
CA MET A 15 6.65 -17.01 -1.85
C MET A 15 5.14 -16.75 -1.82
N ALA A 16 4.72 -15.49 -1.65
CA ALA A 16 3.31 -15.15 -1.54
C ALA A 16 2.52 -15.37 -2.84
N VAL A 17 3.16 -15.15 -4.00
CA VAL A 17 2.52 -15.25 -5.32
C VAL A 17 3.21 -16.27 -6.20
N ILE A 18 4.53 -16.12 -6.43
CA ILE A 18 5.26 -16.96 -7.40
C ILE A 18 5.39 -18.39 -6.90
N GLY A 19 5.69 -18.58 -5.61
CA GLY A 19 5.80 -19.87 -4.95
C GLY A 19 4.47 -20.44 -4.43
N ASN A 20 3.35 -19.73 -4.61
CA ASN A 20 2.06 -20.12 -4.04
C ASN A 20 1.29 -21.04 -5.00
N PRO A 21 1.05 -22.31 -4.64
CA PRO A 21 0.38 -23.27 -5.53
C PRO A 21 -1.10 -22.92 -5.80
N LEU A 22 -1.69 -22.06 -4.97
CA LEU A 22 -3.07 -21.59 -5.14
C LEU A 22 -3.20 -20.52 -6.23
N ILE A 23 -2.07 -19.98 -6.71
CA ILE A 23 -2.04 -18.95 -7.75
C ILE A 23 -1.37 -19.51 -9.00
N PRO A 24 -2.14 -19.90 -10.03
CA PRO A 24 -1.61 -20.29 -11.33
C PRO A 24 -0.66 -19.25 -11.94
N VAL A 25 0.40 -19.69 -12.61
CA VAL A 25 1.43 -18.83 -13.23
C VAL A 25 0.84 -17.76 -14.14
N LYS A 26 -0.20 -18.09 -14.90
CA LYS A 26 -0.91 -17.14 -15.78
C LYS A 26 -1.53 -15.94 -15.05
N PHE A 27 -1.70 -16.02 -13.73
CA PHE A 27 -2.26 -14.97 -12.89
C PHE A 27 -1.22 -14.22 -12.06
N HIS A 28 0.07 -14.62 -12.08
CA HIS A 28 1.09 -13.99 -11.24
C HIS A 28 1.18 -12.48 -11.42
N ASP A 29 1.34 -12.00 -12.65
CA ASP A 29 1.40 -10.56 -12.93
C ASP A 29 0.08 -9.83 -12.58
N ALA A 30 -1.06 -10.49 -12.81
CA ALA A 30 -2.36 -9.92 -12.47
C ALA A 30 -2.52 -9.77 -10.94
N VAL A 31 -2.14 -10.78 -10.16
CA VAL A 31 -2.19 -10.74 -8.70
C VAL A 31 -1.24 -9.68 -8.13
N ILE A 32 -0.04 -9.54 -8.70
CA ILE A 32 0.92 -8.47 -8.33
C ILE A 32 0.31 -7.09 -8.61
N ASN A 33 -0.39 -6.93 -9.73
CA ASN A 33 -1.12 -5.69 -10.04
C ASN A 33 -2.28 -5.46 -9.06
N GLU A 34 -3.03 -6.50 -8.68
CA GLU A 34 -4.12 -6.38 -7.70
C GLU A 34 -3.63 -6.00 -6.30
N ALA A 35 -2.47 -6.48 -5.88
CA ALA A 35 -1.82 -6.03 -4.66
C ALA A 35 -1.43 -4.54 -4.75
N SER A 36 -0.79 -4.14 -5.85
CA SER A 36 -0.39 -2.75 -6.10
C SER A 36 -1.59 -1.79 -6.08
N SER A 37 -2.67 -2.16 -6.78
CA SER A 37 -3.91 -1.37 -6.81
C SER A 37 -4.61 -1.34 -5.45
N SER A 38 -4.60 -2.43 -4.69
CA SER A 38 -5.21 -2.46 -3.34
C SER A 38 -4.55 -1.47 -2.39
N ILE A 39 -3.22 -1.33 -2.46
CA ILE A 39 -2.46 -0.31 -1.72
C ILE A 39 -2.93 1.09 -2.13
N ILE A 40 -2.97 1.37 -3.44
CA ILE A 40 -3.38 2.68 -3.97
C ILE A 40 -4.81 3.03 -3.55
N GLU A 41 -5.74 2.09 -3.69
CA GLU A 41 -7.16 2.28 -3.36
C GLU A 41 -7.34 2.57 -1.86
N VAL A 42 -6.63 1.86 -0.98
CA VAL A 42 -6.72 2.12 0.47
C VAL A 42 -6.13 3.49 0.82
N LEU A 43 -4.95 3.84 0.28
CA LEU A 43 -4.32 5.14 0.52
C LEU A 43 -5.21 6.30 0.03
N LYS A 44 -5.76 6.19 -1.18
CA LYS A 44 -6.73 7.16 -1.73
C LYS A 44 -7.97 7.26 -0.86
N GLY A 45 -8.53 6.12 -0.46
CA GLY A 45 -9.70 6.08 0.41
C GLY A 45 -9.46 6.78 1.75
N GLN A 46 -8.29 6.66 2.38
CA GLN A 46 -8.00 7.42 3.60
C GLN A 46 -8.01 8.93 3.36
N MET A 47 -7.40 9.39 2.27
CA MET A 47 -7.36 10.81 1.91
C MET A 47 -8.74 11.37 1.61
N GLU A 48 -9.53 10.67 0.79
CA GLU A 48 -10.89 11.07 0.40
C GLU A 48 -11.85 11.12 1.60
N ASN A 49 -11.65 10.23 2.58
CA ASN A 49 -12.44 10.23 3.83
C ASN A 49 -11.92 11.22 4.88
N GLY A 50 -11.03 12.15 4.53
CA GLY A 50 -10.53 13.19 5.43
C GLY A 50 -9.50 12.71 6.46
N LYS A 51 -8.96 11.49 6.33
CA LYS A 51 -8.00 10.87 7.26
C LYS A 51 -6.54 11.15 6.89
N LEU A 52 -6.27 12.27 6.22
CA LEU A 52 -4.92 12.64 5.79
C LEU A 52 -3.95 12.75 6.97
N LYS A 53 -4.40 13.28 8.12
CA LYS A 53 -3.58 13.39 9.34
C LYS A 53 -3.13 12.03 9.85
N ASP A 54 -4.02 11.05 9.86
CA ASP A 54 -3.71 9.70 10.30
C ASP A 54 -2.77 9.01 9.32
N LEU A 55 -2.99 9.23 8.01
CA LEU A 55 -2.09 8.73 6.96
C LEU A 55 -0.66 9.25 7.14
N VAL A 56 -0.48 10.56 7.36
CA VAL A 56 0.84 11.15 7.63
C VAL A 56 1.47 10.53 8.89
N LYS A 57 0.70 10.38 9.98
CA LYS A 57 1.19 9.75 11.21
C LYS A 57 1.64 8.31 10.98
N TYR A 58 0.89 7.51 10.21
CA TYR A 58 1.24 6.12 9.91
C TYR A 58 2.56 6.00 9.15
N PHE A 59 2.85 6.94 8.26
CA PHE A 59 4.09 6.96 7.47
C PHE A 59 5.28 7.54 8.27
N GLN A 60 5.04 8.45 9.21
CA GLN A 60 6.09 9.03 10.06
C GLN A 60 6.49 8.13 11.26
N LEU A 61 5.59 7.27 11.73
CA LEU A 61 5.81 6.39 12.88
C LEU A 61 6.22 4.96 12.48
N SER A 62 6.96 4.82 11.35
CA SER A 62 7.30 3.52 10.75
C SER A 62 8.00 2.54 11.71
N ASP A 63 8.71 3.05 12.72
CA ASP A 63 9.49 2.23 13.66
C ASP A 63 8.68 1.63 14.83
N MET A 64 7.42 2.03 15.07
CA MET A 64 6.68 1.63 16.28
C MET A 64 5.46 0.72 16.06
N TYR A 65 4.97 0.54 14.83
CA TYR A 65 3.63 -0.04 14.60
C TYR A 65 3.50 -0.99 13.41
N THR A 66 4.53 -1.76 13.05
CA THR A 66 4.50 -2.57 11.82
C THR A 66 3.49 -3.73 11.82
N ALA A 67 3.18 -4.34 12.98
CA ALA A 67 2.27 -5.50 13.07
C ALA A 67 0.79 -5.14 13.34
N ASN A 68 0.49 -3.92 13.81
CA ASN A 68 -0.87 -3.50 14.19
C ASN A 68 -1.31 -2.21 13.51
N ASN A 69 -0.73 -1.87 12.36
CA ASN A 69 -1.10 -0.65 11.64
C ASN A 69 -2.48 -0.83 10.97
N PRO A 70 -3.50 0.00 11.31
CA PRO A 70 -4.83 -0.07 10.69
C PRO A 70 -4.80 0.08 9.16
N LEU A 71 -3.82 0.80 8.63
CA LEU A 71 -3.63 0.98 7.20
C LEU A 71 -3.16 -0.32 6.51
N ILE A 72 -2.19 -1.02 7.12
CA ILE A 72 -1.70 -2.30 6.63
C ILE A 72 -2.84 -3.32 6.67
N ASN A 73 -3.55 -3.42 7.80
CA ASN A 73 -4.68 -4.32 7.95
C ASN A 73 -5.80 -4.05 6.93
N SER A 74 -6.13 -2.79 6.68
CA SER A 74 -7.12 -2.42 5.65
C SER A 74 -6.68 -2.86 4.25
N THR A 75 -5.39 -2.75 3.96
CA THR A 75 -4.79 -3.16 2.68
C THR A 75 -4.77 -4.67 2.51
N VAL A 76 -4.38 -5.40 3.57
CA VAL A 76 -4.44 -6.86 3.63
C VAL A 76 -5.86 -7.34 3.36
N ASN A 77 -6.86 -6.80 4.07
CA ASN A 77 -8.26 -7.16 3.90
C ASN A 77 -8.74 -6.88 2.47
N LYS A 78 -8.39 -5.72 1.91
CA LYS A 78 -8.77 -5.34 0.55
C LYS A 78 -8.21 -6.33 -0.47
N PHE A 79 -6.92 -6.66 -0.36
CA PHE A 79 -6.26 -7.56 -1.30
C PHE A 79 -6.74 -9.01 -1.14
N ALA A 80 -6.92 -9.50 0.09
CA ALA A 80 -7.51 -10.81 0.35
C ALA A 80 -8.90 -10.96 -0.28
N ASN A 81 -9.74 -9.92 -0.19
CA ASN A 81 -11.05 -9.91 -0.85
C ASN A 81 -10.92 -10.02 -2.38
N LYS A 82 -9.93 -9.37 -3.00
CA LYS A 82 -9.68 -9.50 -4.45
C LYS A 82 -9.21 -10.91 -4.83
N LEU A 83 -8.31 -11.49 -4.03
CA LEU A 83 -7.84 -12.87 -4.21
C LEU A 83 -9.00 -13.86 -4.19
N ASN A 84 -9.91 -13.71 -3.23
CA ASN A 84 -11.11 -14.54 -3.15
C ASN A 84 -12.06 -14.31 -4.33
N ASN A 85 -12.44 -13.05 -4.58
CA ASN A 85 -13.47 -12.72 -5.58
C ASN A 85 -13.04 -12.99 -7.03
N TYR A 86 -11.76 -12.78 -7.37
CA TYR A 86 -11.29 -12.83 -8.76
C TYR A 86 -10.54 -14.11 -9.11
N TYR A 87 -9.96 -14.79 -8.12
CA TYR A 87 -9.13 -15.97 -8.33
C TYR A 87 -9.65 -17.21 -7.60
N GLY A 88 -10.76 -17.08 -6.84
CA GLY A 88 -11.39 -18.20 -6.14
C GLY A 88 -10.55 -18.77 -5.00
N ILE A 89 -9.59 -18.01 -4.49
CA ILE A 89 -8.75 -18.43 -3.36
C ILE A 89 -9.62 -18.40 -2.09
N GLU A 90 -9.62 -19.51 -1.35
CA GLU A 90 -10.40 -19.63 -0.10
C GLU A 90 -10.03 -18.49 0.89
N PRO A 91 -11.01 -17.91 1.62
CA PRO A 91 -10.79 -16.75 2.49
C PRO A 91 -9.57 -16.81 3.43
N ASP A 92 -9.34 -17.91 4.15
CA ASP A 92 -8.21 -18.03 5.06
C ASP A 92 -6.88 -18.07 4.29
N ALA A 93 -6.83 -18.82 3.19
CA ALA A 93 -5.66 -18.85 2.32
C ALA A 93 -5.38 -17.49 1.63
N ALA A 94 -6.43 -16.77 1.24
CA ALA A 94 -6.34 -15.43 0.66
C ALA A 94 -5.81 -14.43 1.70
N MET A 95 -6.28 -14.51 2.95
CA MET A 95 -5.80 -13.70 4.06
C MET A 95 -4.32 -13.93 4.34
N ASN A 96 -3.89 -15.20 4.42
CA ASN A 96 -2.48 -15.55 4.64
C ASN A 96 -1.58 -15.08 3.49
N THR A 97 -2.04 -15.26 2.26
CA THR A 97 -1.34 -14.76 1.06
C THR A 97 -1.21 -13.24 1.10
N ALA A 98 -2.30 -12.54 1.44
CA ALA A 98 -2.32 -11.10 1.51
C ALA A 98 -1.38 -10.55 2.59
N LYS A 99 -1.36 -11.13 3.80
CA LYS A 99 -0.41 -10.76 4.86
C LYS A 99 1.03 -10.93 4.41
N THR A 100 1.35 -12.10 3.86
CA THR A 100 2.70 -12.46 3.40
C THR A 100 3.25 -11.50 2.34
N LEU A 101 2.39 -10.93 1.50
CA LEU A 101 2.78 -9.96 0.48
C LEU A 101 2.71 -8.49 0.95
N ILE A 102 1.57 -8.09 1.52
CA ILE A 102 1.26 -6.68 1.77
C ILE A 102 2.04 -6.13 2.96
N GLU A 103 2.25 -6.92 4.01
CA GLU A 103 2.99 -6.46 5.19
C GLU A 103 4.40 -5.99 4.84
N PRO A 104 5.27 -6.79 4.19
CA PRO A 104 6.62 -6.33 3.84
C PRO A 104 6.60 -5.18 2.83
N VAL A 105 5.70 -5.21 1.83
CA VAL A 105 5.59 -4.10 0.86
C VAL A 105 5.23 -2.79 1.53
N MET A 106 4.26 -2.79 2.44
CA MET A 106 3.83 -1.58 3.14
C MET A 106 4.89 -1.09 4.12
N GLN A 107 5.61 -2.00 4.79
CA GLN A 107 6.74 -1.66 5.64
C GLN A 107 7.87 -0.98 4.84
N GLU A 108 8.26 -1.56 3.71
CA GLU A 108 9.26 -0.95 2.81
C GLU A 108 8.79 0.39 2.24
N LEU A 109 7.51 0.49 1.86
CA LEU A 109 6.92 1.73 1.36
C LEU A 109 6.98 2.84 2.42
N MET A 110 6.60 2.54 3.66
CA MET A 110 6.66 3.49 4.78
C MET A 110 8.11 3.87 5.10
N GLN A 111 9.03 2.91 5.11
CA GLN A 111 10.46 3.18 5.32
C GLN A 111 11.00 4.14 4.24
N GLN A 112 10.76 3.83 2.96
CA GLN A 112 11.19 4.67 1.83
C GLN A 112 10.52 6.05 1.81
N SER A 113 9.35 6.19 2.42
CA SER A 113 8.66 7.49 2.48
C SER A 113 9.27 8.49 3.47
N SER A 114 10.00 7.99 4.46
CA SER A 114 10.69 8.80 5.47
C SER A 114 11.93 9.50 4.88
N GLU A 115 12.43 9.00 3.75
CA GLU A 115 13.60 9.52 3.06
C GLU A 115 13.26 10.76 2.22
N LYS A 116 13.89 11.90 2.53
CA LYS A 116 13.58 13.22 1.95
C LYS A 116 13.74 13.33 0.42
N ASN A 117 14.46 12.40 -0.23
CA ASN A 117 14.76 12.44 -1.66
C ASN A 117 14.36 11.16 -2.43
N ASN A 118 13.55 10.28 -1.83
CA ASN A 118 13.10 9.06 -2.48
C ASN A 118 11.88 9.34 -3.39
N ASP A 119 11.58 8.43 -4.31
CA ASP A 119 10.36 8.44 -5.13
C ASP A 119 9.08 8.21 -4.33
N PHE A 120 9.19 7.57 -3.18
CA PHE A 120 8.09 7.37 -2.24
C PHE A 120 8.04 8.41 -1.13
N ALA A 121 8.90 9.43 -1.18
CA ALA A 121 8.85 10.55 -0.24
C ALA A 121 7.40 11.01 -0.06
N LEU A 122 6.97 11.17 1.20
CA LEU A 122 5.56 11.31 1.56
C LEU A 122 4.83 12.41 0.76
N ASN A 123 5.48 13.54 0.51
CA ASN A 123 4.96 14.62 -0.33
C ASN A 123 4.68 14.17 -1.78
N LYS A 124 5.59 13.42 -2.40
CA LYS A 124 5.42 12.88 -3.76
C LYS A 124 4.34 11.81 -3.81
N LEU A 125 4.26 10.97 -2.78
CA LEU A 125 3.22 9.95 -2.64
C LEU A 125 1.84 10.61 -2.59
N LEU A 126 1.64 11.57 -1.68
CA LEU A 126 0.38 12.29 -1.53
C LEU A 126 -0.01 13.03 -2.82
N GLY A 127 0.93 13.75 -3.44
CA GLY A 127 0.66 14.44 -4.71
C GLY A 127 0.27 13.49 -5.86
N SER A 128 0.90 12.31 -5.93
CA SER A 128 0.55 11.29 -6.93
C SER A 128 -0.83 10.69 -6.68
N LEU A 129 -1.23 10.50 -5.42
CA LEU A 129 -2.55 9.95 -5.06
C LEU A 129 -3.67 10.96 -5.31
N SER A 130 -3.42 12.25 -5.09
CA SER A 130 -4.38 13.33 -5.37
C SER A 130 -4.42 13.75 -6.85
N GLY A 131 -3.70 13.04 -7.72
CA GLY A 131 -3.75 13.22 -9.17
C GLY A 131 -3.20 14.56 -9.66
N ASN A 132 -2.19 15.14 -8.99
CA ASN A 132 -1.57 16.44 -9.34
C ASN A 132 -2.53 17.65 -9.38
N ASN A 133 -3.80 17.53 -8.95
CA ASN A 133 -4.83 18.56 -9.13
C ASN A 133 -5.20 19.35 -7.87
N VAL A 134 -4.36 19.35 -6.82
CA VAL A 134 -4.74 19.98 -5.55
C VAL A 134 -3.93 21.25 -5.29
N THR A 135 -4.37 22.34 -5.90
CA THR A 135 -4.18 23.69 -5.34
C THR A 135 -4.63 23.67 -3.87
N GLY A 136 -3.69 23.78 -2.93
CA GLY A 136 -3.98 23.83 -1.48
C GLY A 136 -3.36 22.71 -0.63
N MET A 137 -2.79 21.65 -1.24
CA MET A 137 -2.11 20.60 -0.47
C MET A 137 -0.86 21.13 0.24
N ASP A 138 -0.11 22.05 -0.38
CA ASP A 138 1.05 22.69 0.25
C ASP A 138 0.66 23.49 1.50
N ALA A 139 -0.51 24.13 1.50
CA ALA A 139 -1.03 24.85 2.65
C ALA A 139 -1.42 23.89 3.79
N LEU A 140 -2.04 22.74 3.46
CA LEU A 140 -2.39 21.71 4.43
C LEU A 140 -1.14 21.05 5.03
N LEU A 141 -0.15 20.69 4.20
CA LEU A 141 1.10 20.10 4.67
C LEU A 141 1.90 21.08 5.53
N SER A 142 1.91 22.37 5.17
CA SER A 142 2.53 23.41 5.99
C SER A 142 1.84 23.56 7.35
N GLN A 143 0.51 23.48 7.41
CA GLN A 143 -0.23 23.50 8.68
C GLN A 143 0.03 22.25 9.54
N LEU A 144 0.26 21.09 8.92
CA LEU A 144 0.59 19.85 9.63
C LEU A 144 2.06 19.81 10.09
N ALA A 145 2.97 20.52 9.41
CA ALA A 145 4.38 20.61 9.80
C ALA A 145 4.62 21.58 10.97
N ILE A 146 3.65 22.43 11.30
CA ILE A 146 3.74 23.44 12.37
C ILE A 146 3.05 22.95 13.67
N ALA A 147 2.31 21.84 13.63
CA ALA A 147 1.62 21.24 14.78
C ALA A 147 2.43 20.08 15.39
#